data_AF-A0A7W7R6I4-F1
#
_entry.id   AF-A0A7W7R6I4-F1
#
_cell.length_a   1.000
_cell.length_b   1.000
_cell.length_c   1.000
_cell.angle_alpha   90.00
_cell.angle_beta   90.00
_cell.angle_gamma   90.00
#
_symmetry.space_group_name_H-M   'P 1'
#
loop_
_entity.id
_entity.type
_entity.pdbx_description
1 polymer ?
#
loop_
_entity_poly.entity_id
_entity_poly.type
_entity_poly.pdbx_seq_one_letter_code
_entity_poly.pdbx_strand_id
1 'polypeptide(L)'
;MSALTNLRGEFPHLAGDGNTVTVVERCHAAGGLIRTTLGELREELGYGRLGRHVLEETAESLSLEGLGWFPAWRLSPKNDRPHKSQELWLFARDGGLRCQIICAIQEPDDCDVPAVLNGLLTGRPKALSAEGKLDLIREILGL
;
A
#
# COMPACT_ATOMS: atom_id res chain seq x y z
N MET A 1 -38.03 -1.66 -26.45
CA MET A 1 -37.80 -1.19 -25.07
C MET A 1 -36.83 -2.16 -24.41
N SER A 2 -35.69 -1.60 -24.02
CA SER A 2 -34.57 -2.09 -23.20
C SER A 2 -34.16 -3.56 -23.23
N ALA A 3 -33.06 -3.79 -23.94
CA ALA A 3 -32.11 -4.86 -23.68
C ALA A 3 -31.28 -4.52 -22.43
N LEU A 4 -31.20 -5.46 -21.48
CA LEU A 4 -30.19 -5.49 -20.43
C LEU A 4 -29.55 -6.88 -20.49
N THR A 5 -28.49 -6.98 -21.29
CA THR A 5 -27.65 -8.17 -21.37
C THR A 5 -26.21 -7.73 -21.15
N ASN A 6 -25.57 -8.34 -20.16
CA ASN A 6 -24.12 -8.50 -19.98
C ASN A 6 -23.28 -7.25 -19.61
N LEU A 7 -23.05 -7.10 -18.30
CA LEU A 7 -21.81 -6.54 -17.75
C LEU A 7 -21.31 -7.46 -16.61
N ARG A 8 -21.00 -8.71 -16.96
CA ARG A 8 -19.94 -9.45 -16.28
C ARG A 8 -18.66 -9.08 -17.01
N GLY A 9 -17.97 -8.05 -16.50
CA GLY A 9 -16.56 -7.85 -16.82
C GLY A 9 -15.80 -8.99 -16.18
N GLU A 10 -15.58 -10.06 -16.94
CA GLU A 10 -14.58 -11.07 -16.63
C GLU A 10 -13.22 -10.36 -16.67
N PHE A 11 -12.75 -9.94 -15.50
CA PHE A 11 -11.35 -9.57 -15.34
C PHE A 11 -10.51 -10.80 -15.68
N PRO A 12 -9.49 -10.68 -16.55
CA PRO A 12 -8.67 -11.80 -16.91
C PRO A 12 -8.03 -12.35 -15.64
N HIS A 13 -8.40 -13.58 -15.31
CA HIS A 13 -7.77 -14.41 -14.30
C HIS A 13 -6.26 -14.36 -14.55
N LEU A 14 -5.48 -13.93 -13.54
CA LEU A 14 -4.02 -13.86 -13.57
C LEU A 14 -3.44 -15.28 -13.68
N ALA A 15 -3.52 -15.86 -14.88
CA ALA A 15 -2.84 -17.09 -15.24
C ALA A 15 -1.43 -16.75 -15.71
N GLY A 16 -0.57 -16.43 -14.74
CA GLY A 16 0.89 -16.43 -14.89
C GLY A 16 1.44 -17.68 -14.21
N ASP A 17 1.68 -18.72 -15.01
CA ASP A 17 2.26 -19.98 -14.55
C ASP A 17 3.76 -19.76 -14.24
N GLY A 18 4.13 -19.76 -12.95
CA GLY A 18 5.52 -19.71 -12.52
C GLY A 18 5.79 -19.04 -11.18
N ASN A 19 5.33 -19.60 -10.05
CA ASN A 19 5.84 -19.38 -8.67
C ASN A 19 6.40 -17.97 -8.34
N THR A 20 5.76 -16.90 -8.80
CA THR A 20 6.14 -15.52 -8.48
C THR A 20 5.33 -15.10 -7.27
N VAL A 21 5.99 -14.98 -6.12
CA VAL A 21 5.41 -14.42 -4.89
C VAL A 21 4.89 -13.02 -5.21
N THR A 22 3.61 -12.79 -4.99
CA THR A 22 2.94 -11.51 -5.27
C THR A 22 3.47 -10.40 -4.36
N VAL A 23 3.30 -9.14 -4.76
CA VAL A 23 3.65 -7.95 -3.96
C VAL A 23 2.88 -7.91 -2.64
N VAL A 24 1.66 -8.45 -2.64
CA VAL A 24 0.81 -8.62 -1.46
C VAL A 24 1.46 -9.59 -0.47
N GLU A 25 1.79 -10.80 -0.93
CA GLU A 25 2.48 -11.79 -0.11
C GLU A 25 3.84 -11.28 0.40
N ARG A 26 4.60 -10.58 -0.46
CA ARG A 26 5.87 -9.93 -0.05
C ARG A 26 5.64 -8.86 1.02
N CYS A 27 4.58 -8.06 0.89
CA CYS A 27 4.25 -7.01 1.85
C CYS A 27 3.93 -7.61 3.23
N HIS A 28 3.06 -8.62 3.27
CA HIS A 28 2.71 -9.31 4.51
C HIS A 28 3.90 -10.04 5.13
N ALA A 29 4.71 -10.75 4.32
CA ALA A 29 5.90 -11.45 4.80
C ALA A 29 6.96 -10.51 5.41
N ALA A 30 7.02 -9.25 4.96
CA ALA A 30 7.93 -8.24 5.48
C ALA A 30 7.39 -7.47 6.70
N GLY A 31 6.25 -7.88 7.28
CA GLY A 31 5.63 -7.17 8.40
C GLY A 31 4.77 -5.97 7.96
N GLY A 32 4.18 -6.04 6.76
CA GLY A 32 3.19 -5.09 6.28
C GLY A 32 3.77 -3.77 5.75
N LEU A 33 5.06 -3.72 5.42
CA LEU A 33 5.71 -2.58 4.77
C LEU A 33 6.86 -3.04 3.87
N ILE A 34 6.80 -2.68 2.59
CA ILE A 34 7.88 -2.95 1.62
C ILE A 34 8.14 -1.75 0.72
N ARG A 35 9.35 -1.69 0.18
CA ARG A 35 9.72 -0.74 -0.87
C ARG A 35 9.73 -1.47 -2.20
N THR A 36 9.21 -0.82 -3.24
CA THR A 36 9.21 -1.32 -4.62
C THR A 36 9.36 -0.16 -5.60
N THR A 37 9.31 -0.44 -6.90
CA THR A 37 9.35 0.55 -7.97
C THR A 37 8.09 0.48 -8.84
N LEU A 38 7.75 1.58 -9.53
CA LEU A 38 6.66 1.56 -10.51
C LEU A 38 6.92 0.57 -11.65
N GLY A 39 8.18 0.29 -11.99
CA GLY A 39 8.56 -0.72 -12.97
C GLY A 39 8.15 -2.13 -12.53
N GLU A 40 8.52 -2.50 -11.31
CA GLU A 40 8.17 -3.81 -10.71
C GLU A 40 6.66 -4.00 -10.59
N LEU A 41 5.94 -3.01 -10.07
CA LEU A 41 4.48 -3.07 -9.94
C LEU A 41 3.77 -3.25 -11.28
N ARG A 42 4.21 -2.50 -12.29
CA ARG A 42 3.65 -2.59 -13.63
C ARG A 42 3.88 -3.97 -14.24
N GLU A 43 5.09 -4.51 -14.09
CA GLU A 43 5.45 -5.82 -14.64
C GLU A 43 4.67 -6.94 -13.97
N GLU A 44 4.49 -6.87 -12.65
CA GLU A 44 3.72 -7.84 -11.88
C GLU A 44 2.22 -7.84 -12.26
N LEU A 45 1.66 -6.67 -12.52
CA LEU A 45 0.28 -6.52 -12.99
C LEU A 45 0.10 -6.77 -14.51
N GLY A 46 1.18 -7.10 -15.23
CA GLY A 46 1.14 -7.45 -16.65
C GLY A 46 1.03 -6.26 -17.62
N TYR A 47 1.31 -5.04 -17.18
CA TYR A 47 1.16 -3.85 -18.02
C TYR A 47 2.41 -3.58 -18.88
N GLY A 48 2.21 -3.28 -20.17
CA GLY A 48 3.30 -3.05 -21.15
C GLY A 48 3.92 -1.64 -21.16
N ARG A 49 3.27 -0.63 -20.57
CA ARG A 49 3.76 0.76 -20.49
C ARG A 49 3.37 1.41 -19.16
N LEU A 50 4.09 2.44 -18.72
CA LEU A 50 3.67 3.32 -17.63
C LEU A 50 2.95 4.53 -18.23
N GLY A 51 1.69 4.74 -17.86
CA GLY A 51 0.89 5.89 -18.25
C GLY A 51 -0.15 6.20 -17.20
N ARG A 52 -0.86 7.33 -17.36
CA ARG A 52 -1.88 7.79 -16.40
C ARG A 52 -2.87 6.69 -15.99
N HIS A 53 -3.47 6.01 -16.97
CA HIS A 53 -4.47 4.98 -16.70
C HIS A 53 -3.88 3.78 -15.97
N VAL A 54 -2.62 3.44 -16.26
CA VAL A 54 -1.91 2.36 -15.56
C VAL A 54 -1.66 2.72 -14.10
N LEU A 55 -1.42 4.00 -13.76
CA LEU A 55 -1.28 4.42 -12.37
C LEU A 55 -2.61 4.31 -11.61
N GLU A 56 -3.71 4.74 -12.23
CA GLU A 56 -5.07 4.62 -11.69
C GLU A 56 -5.45 3.15 -11.47
N GLU A 57 -5.23 2.29 -12.47
CA GLU A 57 -5.47 0.85 -12.38
C GLU A 57 -4.56 0.16 -11.33
N THR A 58 -3.29 0.56 -11.24
CA THR A 58 -2.37 0.04 -10.21
C THR A 58 -2.86 0.41 -8.81
N ALA A 59 -3.30 1.66 -8.62
CA ALA A 59 -3.86 2.13 -7.35
C ALA A 59 -5.14 1.36 -6.98
N GLU A 60 -6.02 1.11 -7.95
CA GLU A 60 -7.25 0.33 -7.75
C GLU A 60 -6.94 -1.13 -7.39
N SER A 61 -6.06 -1.81 -8.14
CA SER A 61 -5.66 -3.18 -7.85
C SER A 61 -5.04 -3.33 -6.45
N LEU A 62 -4.12 -2.42 -6.08
CA LEU A 62 -3.53 -2.44 -4.73
C LEU A 62 -4.58 -2.24 -3.63
N SER A 63 -5.56 -1.36 -3.87
CA SER A 63 -6.63 -1.10 -2.91
C SER A 63 -7.55 -2.31 -2.71
N LEU A 64 -7.88 -3.01 -3.79
CA LEU A 64 -8.68 -4.25 -3.74
C LEU A 64 -7.99 -5.36 -2.94
N GLU A 65 -6.66 -5.41 -3.01
CA GLU A 65 -5.82 -6.34 -2.25
C GLU A 65 -5.52 -5.86 -0.81
N GLY A 66 -6.14 -4.77 -0.35
CA GLY A 66 -5.96 -4.25 1.00
C GLY A 66 -4.61 -3.57 1.25
N LEU A 67 -3.92 -3.13 0.20
CA LEU A 67 -2.68 -2.38 0.29
C LEU A 67 -2.91 -0.87 0.10
N GLY A 68 -2.06 -0.08 0.74
CA GLY A 68 -1.89 1.35 0.51
C GLY A 68 -0.48 1.66 0.02
N TRP A 69 -0.26 2.89 -0.45
CA TRP A 69 1.05 3.34 -0.92
C TRP A 69 1.45 4.71 -0.39
N PHE A 70 2.76 4.94 -0.33
CA PHE A 70 3.35 6.20 0.05
C PHE A 70 4.59 6.51 -0.80
N PRO A 71 4.77 7.74 -1.30
CA PRO A 71 3.83 8.87 -1.21
C PRO A 71 2.72 8.81 -2.27
N ALA A 72 1.54 9.35 -1.94
CA ALA A 72 0.29 9.21 -2.70
C ALA A 72 0.41 9.71 -4.15
N TRP A 73 1.19 10.76 -4.35
CA TRP A 73 1.40 11.36 -5.68
C TRP A 73 2.06 10.39 -6.68
N ARG A 74 2.71 9.31 -6.24
CA ARG A 74 3.38 8.35 -7.14
C ARG A 74 2.41 7.61 -8.06
N LEU A 75 1.27 7.18 -7.53
CA LEU A 75 0.20 6.54 -8.29
C LEU A 75 -0.94 7.52 -8.63
N SER A 76 -0.73 8.82 -8.41
CA SER A 76 -1.72 9.82 -8.81
C SER A 76 -1.72 9.97 -10.34
N PRO A 77 -2.90 10.13 -10.98
CA PRO A 77 -2.96 10.49 -12.39
C PRO A 77 -2.36 11.84 -12.73
N LYS A 78 -2.08 12.68 -11.72
CA LYS A 78 -1.35 13.95 -11.84
C LYS A 78 0.18 13.77 -11.85
N ASN A 79 0.68 12.54 -11.76
CA ASN A 79 2.10 12.26 -11.96
C ASN A 79 2.41 12.38 -13.47
N ASP A 80 2.79 13.58 -13.90
CA ASP A 80 3.00 13.91 -15.31
C ASP A 80 4.20 13.18 -15.94
N ARG A 81 5.10 12.64 -15.11
CA ARG A 81 6.33 11.96 -15.55
C ARG A 81 6.55 10.68 -14.75
N PRO A 82 5.69 9.66 -14.91
CA PRO A 82 5.91 8.38 -14.26
C PRO A 82 7.13 7.72 -14.87
N HIS A 83 8.02 7.20 -14.02
CA HIS A 83 9.24 6.55 -14.47
C HIS A 83 9.47 5.26 -13.71
N LYS A 84 9.96 4.23 -14.40
CA LYS A 84 10.09 2.86 -13.86
C LYS A 84 10.97 2.78 -12.62
N SER A 85 11.95 3.66 -12.47
CA SER A 85 12.84 3.71 -11.30
C SER A 85 12.28 4.52 -10.13
N GLN A 86 11.05 5.05 -10.24
CA GLN A 86 10.44 5.77 -9.14
C GLN A 86 10.06 4.79 -8.04
N GLU A 87 10.66 5.00 -6.87
CA GLU A 87 10.38 4.21 -5.69
C GLU A 87 9.10 4.70 -4.99
N LEU A 88 8.38 3.73 -4.43
CA LEU A 88 7.26 3.92 -3.52
C LEU A 88 7.27 2.83 -2.45
N TRP A 89 6.65 3.14 -1.33
CA TRP A 89 6.39 2.22 -0.25
C TRP A 89 4.99 1.67 -0.40
N LEU A 90 4.84 0.37 -0.18
CA LEU A 90 3.55 -0.29 -0.04
C LEU A 90 3.39 -0.74 1.39
N PHE A 91 2.19 -0.57 1.93
CA PHE A 91 1.87 -0.96 3.30
C PHE A 91 0.53 -1.68 3.36
N ALA A 92 0.41 -2.65 4.27
CA ALA A 92 -0.86 -3.30 4.55
C ALA A 92 -1.81 -2.31 5.24
N ARG A 93 -3.07 -2.23 4.78
CA ARG A 93 -4.15 -1.46 5.42
C ARG A 93 -4.84 -2.30 6.50
N ASP A 94 -4.03 -2.80 7.42
CA ASP A 94 -4.44 -3.69 8.53
C ASP A 94 -5.07 -2.94 9.72
N GLY A 95 -5.18 -1.61 9.65
CA GLY A 95 -5.66 -0.76 10.74
C GLY A 95 -4.62 -0.56 11.86
N GLY A 96 -3.42 -1.12 11.72
CA GLY A 96 -2.32 -0.96 12.67
C GLY A 96 -1.77 0.47 12.70
N LEU A 97 -0.98 0.76 13.74
CA LEU A 97 -0.44 2.11 13.99
C LEU A 97 0.36 2.66 12.79
N ARG A 98 1.12 1.81 12.10
CA ARG A 98 1.83 2.18 10.86
C ARG A 98 0.89 2.72 9.78
N CYS A 99 -0.18 1.99 9.48
CA CYS A 99 -1.19 2.42 8.50
C CYS A 99 -1.83 3.75 8.95
N GLN A 100 -2.18 3.87 10.23
CA GLN A 100 -2.80 5.08 10.78
C GLN A 100 -1.89 6.30 10.65
N ILE A 101 -0.59 6.18 10.93
CA ILE A 101 0.39 7.28 10.78
C ILE A 101 0.50 7.71 9.32
N ILE A 102 0.64 6.74 8.41
CA ILE A 102 0.80 7.04 6.98
C ILE A 102 -0.46 7.73 6.45
N CYS A 103 -1.65 7.24 6.83
CA CYS A 103 -2.92 7.92 6.54
C CYS A 103 -2.94 9.34 7.13
N ALA A 104 -2.50 9.54 8.37
CA ALA A 104 -2.47 10.85 8.99
C ALA A 104 -1.53 11.87 8.32
N ILE A 105 -0.46 11.40 7.69
CA ILE A 105 0.46 12.25 6.94
C ILE A 105 -0.11 12.59 5.55
N GLN A 106 -0.76 11.63 4.89
CA GLN A 106 -1.23 11.79 3.51
C GLN A 106 -2.62 12.42 3.40
N GLU A 107 -3.51 12.08 4.32
CA GLU A 107 -4.93 12.43 4.36
C GLU A 107 -5.30 12.93 5.77
N PRO A 108 -4.72 14.06 6.21
CA PRO A 108 -4.92 14.57 7.57
C PRO A 108 -6.37 14.96 7.87
N ASP A 109 -7.16 15.28 6.85
CA ASP A 109 -8.56 15.68 7.01
C ASP A 109 -9.48 14.49 7.33
N ASP A 110 -9.05 13.26 6.99
CA ASP A 110 -9.83 12.03 7.17
C ASP A 110 -9.46 11.26 8.45
N CYS A 111 -8.65 11.86 9.34
CA CYS A 111 -8.21 11.20 10.58
C CYS A 111 -8.04 12.18 11.74
N ASP A 112 -8.11 11.64 12.97
CA ASP A 112 -7.75 12.38 14.18
C ASP A 112 -6.23 12.40 14.33
N VAL A 113 -5.57 13.31 13.59
CA VAL A 113 -4.11 13.45 13.58
C VAL A 113 -3.54 13.60 15.01
N PRO A 114 -4.09 14.46 15.89
CA PRO A 114 -3.64 14.52 17.28
C PRO A 114 -3.72 13.18 18.01
N ALA A 115 -4.82 12.43 17.89
CA ALA A 115 -4.94 11.13 18.55
C ALA A 115 -3.91 10.12 18.03
N VAL A 116 -3.71 10.04 16.71
CA VAL A 116 -2.73 9.12 16.08
C VAL A 116 -1.30 9.48 16.51
N LEU A 117 -0.95 10.77 16.47
CA LEU A 117 0.40 11.23 16.85
C LEU A 117 0.63 11.14 18.36
N ASN A 118 -0.38 11.41 19.19
CA ASN A 118 -0.29 11.20 20.64
C ASN A 118 -0.20 9.72 20.97
N GLY A 119 -0.85 8.84 20.20
CA GLY A 119 -0.71 7.38 20.26
C GLY A 119 0.75 6.92 20.17
N LEU A 120 1.53 7.55 19.28
CA LEU A 120 2.99 7.31 19.17
C LEU A 120 3.77 7.69 20.43
N LEU A 121 3.27 8.68 21.19
CA LEU A 121 3.92 9.21 22.38
C LEU A 121 3.49 8.44 23.65
N THR A 122 2.25 7.96 23.71
CA THR A 122 1.68 7.27 24.88
C THR A 122 2.35 5.93 25.21
N GLY A 123 3.09 5.34 24.27
CA GLY A 123 3.88 4.10 24.46
C GLY A 123 5.39 4.29 24.66
N ARG A 124 5.90 5.52 24.82
CA ARG A 124 7.35 5.78 24.95
C ARG A 124 7.77 6.18 26.37
N PRO A 125 7.95 5.22 27.30
CA PRO A 125 8.79 5.44 28.47
C PRO A 125 10.15 6.01 28.04
N LYS A 126 10.58 7.13 28.63
CA LYS A 126 11.92 7.71 28.41
C LYS A 126 13.07 6.73 28.67
N ALA A 127 12.78 5.59 29.32
CA ALA A 127 13.67 4.45 29.48
C ALA A 127 12.89 3.14 29.28
N LEU A 128 12.67 2.71 28.03
CA LEU A 128 12.23 1.35 27.74
C LEU A 128 13.39 0.38 28.00
N SER A 129 13.12 -0.71 28.74
CA SER A 129 14.02 -1.87 28.81
C SER A 129 14.22 -2.44 27.40
N ALA A 130 15.22 -3.30 27.21
CA ALA A 130 15.45 -3.95 25.91
C ALA A 130 14.20 -4.73 25.44
N GLU A 131 13.49 -5.39 26.37
CA GLU A 131 12.22 -6.07 26.11
C GLU A 131 11.12 -5.10 25.70
N GLY A 132 10.95 -3.98 26.41
CA GLY A 132 9.96 -2.97 26.06
C GLY A 132 10.20 -2.31 24.70
N LYS A 133 11.46 -2.21 24.24
CA LYS A 133 11.77 -1.77 22.87
C LYS A 133 11.35 -2.80 21.83
N LEU A 134 11.53 -4.08 22.12
CA LEU A 134 11.13 -5.17 21.21
C LEU A 134 9.62 -5.29 21.11
N ASP A 135 8.90 -5.14 22.22
CA ASP A 135 7.43 -5.14 22.23
C ASP A 135 6.86 -3.94 21.47
N LEU A 136 7.46 -2.76 21.62
CA LEU A 136 7.09 -1.58 20.83
C LEU A 136 7.35 -1.81 19.32
N ILE A 137 8.47 -2.43 18.96
CA ILE A 137 8.77 -2.77 17.55
C ILE A 137 7.72 -3.75 17.01
N ARG A 138 7.32 -4.76 17.79
CA ARG A 138 6.27 -5.71 17.42
C ARG A 138 4.93 -5.01 17.20
N GLU A 139 4.53 -4.13 18.12
CA GLU A 139 3.30 -3.34 18.01
C GLU A 139 3.29 -2.45 16.76
N ILE A 140 4.40 -1.77 16.47
CA ILE A 140 4.54 -0.94 15.25
C ILE A 140 4.46 -1.78 13.97
N LEU A 141 5.01 -2.99 13.99
CA LEU A 141 5.00 -3.92 12.86
C LEU A 141 3.69 -4.70 12.72
N GLY A 142 2.86 -4.77 13.77
CA GLY A 142 1.66 -5.60 13.81
C GLY A 142 1.96 -7.09 13.97
N LEU A 143 3.04 -7.43 14.69
CA LEU A 143 3.53 -8.79 14.95
C LEU A 143 3.10 -9.33 16.32
#